data_AF-A0AAV4JGV9-F1
#
_entry.id   AF-A0AAV4JGV9-F1
#
_cell.length_a   1.000
_cell.length_b   1.000
_cell.length_c   1.000
_cell.angle_alpha   90.00
_cell.angle_beta   90.00
_cell.angle_gamma   90.00
#
_symmetry.space_group_name_H-M   'P 1'
#
loop_
_entity.id
_entity.type
_entity.pdbx_description
1 polymer ?
#
loop_
_entity_poly.entity_id
_entity_poly.type
_entity_poly.pdbx_seq_one_letter_code
_entity_poly.pdbx_strand_id
1 'polypeptide(L)'
;MFKPHGSKWLSDIVPGDETWFPFFIIPPKRLNRMWVDGQGDRPVVLSPGFQSRKRMFTVFFNYSGPLVVDILPQDTTMTATYYVQNVLSRVKSAINEQRPKVSTSRTLLLHDNAGPHQARATTQPLREIGIEVLPHPAYSPNLAPCDF
;
A
#
# COMPACT_ATOMS: atom_id res chain seq x y z
N MET A 1 8.39 8.51 22.93
CA MET A 1 9.47 7.58 23.30
C MET A 1 9.02 6.20 22.89
N PHE A 2 9.71 5.55 21.96
CA PHE A 2 9.39 4.17 21.55
C PHE A 2 9.45 3.27 22.78
N LYS A 3 8.37 2.50 23.03
CA LYS A 3 8.41 1.50 24.10
C LYS A 3 9.26 0.33 23.61
N PRO A 4 10.17 -0.22 24.43
CA PRO A 4 10.88 -1.43 24.06
C PRO A 4 9.85 -2.54 23.86
N HIS A 5 9.67 -2.96 22.61
CA HIS A 5 8.83 -4.11 22.32
C HIS A 5 9.65 -5.38 22.52
N GLY A 6 9.03 -6.42 23.09
CA GLY A 6 9.71 -7.68 23.40
C GLY A 6 10.27 -8.37 22.14
N SER A 7 10.98 -9.48 22.33
CA SER A 7 11.73 -10.20 21.26
C SER A 7 10.94 -10.65 20.02
N LYS A 8 9.60 -10.55 20.01
CA LYS A 8 8.72 -10.93 18.89
C LYS A 8 7.97 -9.77 18.23
N TRP A 9 8.38 -8.52 18.49
CA TRP A 9 7.64 -7.34 18.04
C TRP A 9 7.47 -7.19 16.53
N LEU A 10 8.38 -7.73 15.72
CA LEU A 10 8.24 -7.73 14.25
C LEU A 10 6.97 -8.45 13.80
N SER A 11 6.54 -9.49 14.52
CA SER A 11 5.29 -10.19 14.21
C SER A 11 4.05 -9.34 14.49
N ASP A 12 4.18 -8.26 15.25
CA ASP A 12 3.11 -7.32 15.56
C ASP A 12 2.98 -6.19 14.52
N ILE A 13 3.93 -6.09 13.58
CA ILE A 13 3.91 -5.09 12.50
C ILE A 13 2.96 -5.53 11.39
N VAL A 14 2.15 -4.57 10.95
CA VAL A 14 1.23 -4.68 9.82
C VAL A 14 1.62 -3.57 8.82
N PRO A 15 2.54 -3.83 7.88
CA PRO A 15 2.88 -2.87 6.85
C PRO A 15 1.80 -2.84 5.76
N GLY A 16 1.54 -1.67 5.20
CA GLY A 16 0.70 -1.54 4.02
C GLY A 16 0.94 -0.25 3.27
N ASP A 17 0.57 -0.27 2.00
CA ASP A 17 0.75 0.84 1.08
C ASP A 17 -0.27 0.80 -0.07
N GLU A 18 -0.39 1.92 -0.77
CA GLU A 18 -1.24 2.11 -1.96
C GLU A 18 -0.41 2.17 -3.23
N THR A 19 -0.79 1.39 -4.24
CA THR A 19 -0.12 1.43 -5.54
C THR A 19 -1.09 1.38 -6.71
N TRP A 20 -0.71 2.03 -7.80
CA TRP A 20 -1.50 2.07 -9.04
C TRP A 20 -1.08 0.94 -9.99
N PHE A 21 -1.96 -0.05 -10.17
CA PHE A 21 -1.78 -1.09 -11.16
C PHE A 21 -2.39 -0.68 -12.52
N PRO A 22 -1.59 -0.60 -13.59
CA PRO A 22 -2.11 -0.42 -14.95
C PRO A 22 -2.75 -1.72 -15.47
N PHE A 23 -3.77 -1.60 -16.32
CA PHE A 23 -4.43 -2.75 -16.96
C PHE A 23 -3.51 -3.52 -17.90
N PHE A 24 -2.59 -2.81 -18.53
CA PHE A 24 -1.55 -3.39 -19.37
C PHE A 24 -0.25 -2.63 -19.15
N ILE A 25 0.85 -3.38 -19.12
CA ILE A 25 2.19 -2.80 -19.00
C ILE A 25 2.58 -2.28 -20.36
N ILE A 26 2.85 -0.98 -20.44
CA ILE A 26 3.45 -0.38 -21.64
C ILE A 26 4.96 -0.59 -21.52
N PRO A 27 5.59 -1.39 -22.38
CA PRO A 27 7.03 -1.60 -22.32
C PRO A 27 7.74 -0.25 -22.52
N PRO A 28 8.74 0.09 -21.67
CA PRO A 28 9.50 1.31 -21.86
C PRO A 28 10.19 1.29 -23.23
N LYS A 29 10.31 2.45 -23.89
CA LYS A 29 10.84 2.58 -25.26
C LYS A 29 12.14 1.82 -25.51
N ARG A 30 13.00 1.70 -24.47
CA ARG A 30 14.26 0.95 -24.52
C ARG A 30 14.10 -0.54 -24.82
N LEU A 31 12.97 -1.15 -24.45
CA LEU A 31 12.67 -2.56 -24.71
C LEU A 31 12.13 -2.78 -26.13
N ASN A 32 11.65 -1.73 -26.80
CA ASN A 32 11.24 -1.79 -28.20
C ASN A 32 12.43 -1.58 -29.16
N ARG A 33 13.66 -1.55 -28.65
CA ARG A 33 14.85 -1.45 -29.49
C ARG A 33 15.10 -2.78 -30.18
N MET A 34 15.01 -2.78 -31.50
CA MET A 34 15.39 -3.89 -32.35
C MET A 34 16.39 -3.41 -33.41
N TRP A 35 17.31 -4.30 -33.77
CA TRP A 35 18.14 -4.10 -34.95
C TRP A 35 17.29 -4.34 -36.19
N VAL A 36 17.26 -3.37 -37.10
CA VAL A 36 16.61 -3.48 -38.41
C VAL A 36 17.67 -3.33 -39.48
N ASP A 37 17.53 -4.07 -40.58
CA ASP A 37 18.33 -3.80 -41.78
C ASP A 37 17.88 -2.49 -42.44
N GLY A 38 18.62 -2.00 -43.43
CA GLY A 38 18.34 -0.71 -44.07
C GLY A 38 16.98 -0.62 -44.79
N GLN A 39 16.26 -1.73 -44.96
CA GLN A 39 14.94 -1.80 -45.61
C GLN A 39 13.82 -2.27 -44.65
N GLY A 40 14.17 -2.62 -43.41
CA GLY A 40 13.23 -3.17 -42.44
C GLY A 40 12.30 -2.11 -41.84
N ASP A 41 11.07 -2.54 -41.53
CA ASP A 41 10.09 -1.68 -40.87
C ASP A 41 10.53 -1.30 -39.46
N ARG A 42 10.25 -0.04 -39.09
CA ARG A 42 10.50 0.43 -37.72
C ARG A 42 9.50 -0.21 -36.75
N PRO A 43 9.92 -0.54 -35.52
CA PRO A 43 9.01 -1.08 -34.51
C PRO A 43 7.88 -0.09 -34.22
N VAL A 44 6.64 -0.60 -34.17
CA VAL A 44 5.47 0.18 -33.75
C VAL A 44 5.56 0.39 -32.24
N VAL A 45 5.72 1.63 -31.82
CA VAL A 45 5.78 2.02 -30.41
C VAL A 45 4.54 2.81 -30.04
N LEU A 46 3.94 2.49 -28.90
CA LEU A 46 2.80 3.23 -28.36
C LEU A 46 3.16 4.72 -28.15
N SER A 47 2.19 5.60 -28.43
CA SER A 47 2.41 7.04 -28.39
C SER A 47 2.74 7.53 -26.97
N PRO A 48 3.53 8.61 -26.81
CA PRO A 48 3.95 9.13 -25.50
C PRO A 48 2.82 9.59 -24.56
N GLY A 49 1.58 9.68 -25.04
CA GLY A 49 0.41 10.09 -24.25
C GLY A 49 -0.55 8.96 -23.90
N PHE A 50 -0.29 7.73 -24.35
CA PHE A 50 -1.15 6.60 -24.03
C PHE A 50 -0.97 6.21 -22.56
N GLN A 51 -1.97 6.53 -21.73
CA GLN A 51 -2.03 6.07 -20.36
C GLN A 51 -2.90 4.81 -20.30
N SER A 52 -2.33 3.72 -19.79
CA SER A 52 -3.13 2.58 -19.41
C SER A 52 -4.13 3.01 -18.34
N ARG A 53 -5.37 2.56 -18.44
CA ARG A 53 -6.32 2.66 -17.32
C ARG A 53 -5.67 2.00 -16.10
N LYS A 54 -5.75 2.65 -14.94
CA LYS A 54 -5.15 2.15 -13.71
C LYS A 54 -6.22 1.93 -12.65
N ARG A 55 -5.96 1.01 -11.73
CA ARG A 55 -6.71 0.84 -10.48
C ARG A 55 -5.75 0.98 -9.31
N MET A 56 -6.17 1.70 -8.30
CA MET A 56 -5.42 1.79 -7.05
C MET A 56 -5.75 0.58 -6.20
N PHE A 57 -4.70 -0.12 -5.78
CA PHE A 57 -4.78 -1.21 -4.82
C PHE A 57 -4.20 -0.71 -3.51
N THR A 58 -4.86 -1.05 -2.40
CA THR A 58 -4.30 -0.91 -1.06
C THR A 58 -4.05 -2.30 -0.52
N VAL A 59 -2.82 -2.58 -0.10
CA VAL A 59 -2.46 -3.91 0.42
C VAL A 59 -1.81 -3.77 1.78
N PHE A 60 -2.31 -4.54 2.74
CA PHE A 60 -1.69 -4.75 4.05
C PHE A 60 -1.19 -6.18 4.16
N PHE A 61 -0.05 -6.36 4.80
CA PHE A 61 0.56 -7.65 5.07
C PHE A 61 0.71 -7.87 6.58
N ASN A 62 1.00 -9.10 6.96
CA ASN A 62 1.52 -9.47 8.26
C ASN A 62 2.69 -10.46 8.07
N TYR A 63 3.22 -11.01 9.16
CA TYR A 63 4.30 -12.01 9.09
C TYR A 63 3.95 -13.32 8.35
N SER A 64 2.65 -13.60 8.15
CA SER A 64 2.14 -14.82 7.50
C SER A 64 1.75 -14.60 6.03
N GLY A 65 1.70 -13.36 5.54
CA GLY A 65 1.31 -13.04 4.17
C GLY A 65 0.34 -11.85 4.05
N PRO A 66 -0.38 -11.74 2.92
CA PRO A 66 -1.37 -10.69 2.71
C PRO A 66 -2.50 -10.76 3.74
N LEU A 67 -2.81 -9.62 4.37
CA LEU A 67 -3.86 -9.48 5.39
C LEU A 67 -5.13 -8.88 4.79
N VAL A 68 -5.00 -7.77 4.06
CA VAL A 68 -6.11 -7.10 3.38
C VAL A 68 -5.64 -6.65 2.01
N VAL A 69 -6.50 -6.88 1.01
CA VAL A 69 -6.40 -6.27 -0.31
C VAL A 69 -7.69 -5.51 -0.56
N ASP A 70 -7.55 -4.21 -0.83
CA ASP A 70 -8.63 -3.34 -1.26
C ASP A 70 -8.34 -2.83 -2.67
N ILE A 71 -9.39 -2.67 -3.46
CA ILE A 71 -9.28 -2.11 -4.81
C ILE A 71 -10.21 -0.90 -4.86
N LEU A 72 -9.63 0.29 -4.89
CA LEU A 72 -10.37 1.53 -4.93
C LEU A 72 -11.35 1.51 -6.12
N PRO A 73 -12.64 1.87 -5.92
CA PRO A 73 -13.60 1.98 -7.00
C PRO A 73 -13.13 2.94 -8.08
N GLN A 74 -13.58 2.69 -9.32
CA GLN A 74 -13.23 3.54 -10.43
C GLN A 74 -13.73 4.97 -10.20
N ASP A 75 -12.95 5.96 -10.64
CA ASP A 75 -13.30 7.38 -10.59
C ASP A 75 -13.56 7.91 -9.17
N THR A 76 -12.96 7.25 -8.17
CA THR A 76 -12.93 7.70 -6.78
C THR A 76 -11.51 8.00 -6.34
N THR A 77 -11.38 8.84 -5.30
CA THR A 77 -10.10 9.24 -4.72
C THR A 77 -9.95 8.58 -3.36
N MET A 78 -8.73 8.16 -3.01
CA MET A 78 -8.41 7.69 -1.67
C MET A 78 -8.52 8.86 -0.68
N THR A 79 -9.61 8.91 0.06
CA THR A 79 -9.83 9.87 1.15
C THR A 79 -9.61 9.22 2.50
N ALA A 80 -9.39 10.03 3.53
CA ALA A 80 -9.28 9.54 4.91
C ALA A 80 -10.54 8.74 5.32
N THR A 81 -11.72 9.19 4.90
CA THR A 81 -12.98 8.49 5.18
C THR A 81 -13.06 7.13 4.51
N TYR A 82 -12.69 7.05 3.23
CA TYR A 82 -12.65 5.77 2.51
C TYR A 82 -11.66 4.82 3.17
N TYR A 83 -10.45 5.30 3.46
CA TYR A 83 -9.39 4.53 4.09
C TYR A 83 -9.84 3.93 5.43
N VAL A 84 -10.47 4.72 6.29
CA VAL A 84 -10.97 4.23 7.59
C VAL A 84 -12.11 3.22 7.42
N GLN A 85 -13.11 3.56 6.63
CA GLN A 85 -14.35 2.79 6.55
C GLN A 85 -14.19 1.48 5.78
N ASN A 86 -13.39 1.48 4.72
CA ASN A 86 -13.26 0.33 3.83
C ASN A 86 -11.97 -0.44 4.07
N VAL A 87 -10.87 0.21 4.45
CA VAL A 87 -9.56 -0.46 4.58
C VAL A 87 -9.28 -0.81 6.04
N LEU A 88 -9.20 0.18 6.93
CA LEU A 88 -8.82 -0.06 8.33
C LEU A 88 -9.83 -0.91 9.11
N SER A 89 -11.12 -0.80 8.80
CA SER A 89 -12.18 -1.64 9.38
C SER A 89 -11.94 -3.14 9.08
N ARG A 90 -11.51 -3.45 7.85
CA ARG A 90 -11.16 -4.80 7.41
C ARG A 90 -9.86 -5.26 8.03
N VAL A 91 -8.85 -4.38 8.11
CA VAL A 91 -7.57 -4.68 8.78
C VAL A 91 -7.82 -5.07 10.25
N LYS A 92 -8.61 -4.28 10.97
CA LYS A 92 -9.01 -4.59 12.36
C LYS A 92 -9.69 -5.95 12.47
N SER A 93 -10.64 -6.23 11.59
CA SER A 93 -11.40 -7.49 11.60
C SER A 93 -10.49 -8.68 11.34
N ALA A 94 -9.62 -8.60 10.33
CA ALA A 94 -8.67 -9.64 9.97
C ALA A 94 -7.64 -9.91 11.09
N ILE A 95 -7.16 -8.86 11.79
CA ILE A 95 -6.28 -9.02 12.95
C ILE A 95 -6.99 -9.77 14.08
N ASN A 96 -8.24 -9.40 14.38
CA ASN A 96 -9.02 -10.03 15.44
C ASN A 96 -9.32 -11.51 15.13
N GLU A 97 -9.58 -11.85 13.87
CA GLU A 97 -9.79 -13.22 13.42
C GLU A 97 -8.52 -14.07 13.53
N GLN A 98 -7.37 -13.54 13.12
CA GLN A 98 -6.09 -14.27 13.19
C GLN A 98 -5.52 -14.36 14.61
N ARG A 99 -5.84 -13.38 15.47
CA ARG A 99 -5.28 -13.27 16.82
C ARG A 99 -6.36 -13.03 17.88
N PRO A 100 -7.34 -13.92 18.05
CA PRO A 100 -8.46 -13.69 18.98
C PRO A 100 -8.03 -13.54 20.45
N LYS A 101 -6.83 -14.05 20.81
CA LYS A 101 -6.27 -13.98 22.16
C LYS A 101 -5.33 -12.78 22.38
N VAL A 102 -4.99 -12.04 21.33
CA VAL A 102 -4.07 -10.90 21.40
C VAL A 102 -4.86 -9.62 21.16
N SER A 103 -4.80 -8.69 22.10
CA SER A 103 -5.46 -7.38 21.95
C SER A 103 -4.96 -6.66 20.70
N THR A 104 -5.88 -6.00 19.99
CA THR A 104 -5.55 -5.11 18.86
C THR A 104 -4.56 -4.00 19.27
N SER A 105 -4.50 -3.68 20.57
CA SER A 105 -3.55 -2.73 21.16
C SER A 105 -2.07 -3.10 21.05
N ARG A 106 -1.78 -4.33 20.59
CA ARG A 106 -0.42 -4.78 20.30
C ARG A 106 -0.04 -4.57 18.83
N THR A 107 -0.98 -4.17 17.98
CA THR A 107 -0.74 -3.99 16.54
C THR A 107 0.06 -2.73 16.27
N LEU A 108 1.09 -2.85 15.45
CA LEU A 108 1.95 -1.77 14.98
C LEU A 108 1.69 -1.54 13.49
N LEU A 109 0.95 -0.51 13.13
CA LEU A 109 0.66 -0.16 11.74
C LEU A 109 1.85 0.58 11.13
N LEU A 110 2.34 0.13 9.98
CA LEU A 110 3.35 0.84 9.20
C LEU A 110 2.76 1.25 7.85
N HIS A 111 2.65 2.54 7.64
CA HIS A 111 2.18 3.17 6.40
C HIS A 111 2.88 4.52 6.22
N ASP A 112 2.84 5.07 5.01
CA ASP A 112 3.52 6.32 4.68
C ASP A 112 2.83 7.56 5.31
N ASN A 113 3.40 8.74 5.05
CA ASN A 113 2.87 10.01 5.56
C ASN A 113 1.88 10.69 4.62
N ALA A 114 1.15 9.94 3.77
CA ALA A 114 0.17 10.52 2.86
C ALA A 114 -0.92 11.33 3.59
N GLY A 115 -1.52 12.31 2.90
CA GLY A 115 -2.56 13.17 3.46
C GLY A 115 -3.72 12.41 4.14
N PRO A 116 -4.32 11.38 3.50
CA PRO A 116 -5.36 10.55 4.11
C PRO A 116 -4.93 9.83 5.39
N HIS A 117 -3.65 9.46 5.50
CA HIS A 117 -3.07 8.73 6.63
C HIS A 117 -2.88 9.61 7.85
N GLN A 118 -2.46 10.85 7.63
CA GLN A 118 -2.19 11.83 8.69
C GLN A 118 -3.45 12.62 9.11
N ALA A 119 -4.55 12.49 8.36
CA ALA A 119 -5.79 13.20 8.67
C ALA A 119 -6.32 12.84 10.06
N ARG A 120 -6.93 13.82 10.75
CA ARG A 120 -7.60 13.58 12.05
C ARG A 120 -8.67 12.50 11.94
N ALA A 121 -9.37 12.46 10.80
CA ALA A 121 -10.37 11.45 10.49
C ALA A 121 -9.80 10.01 10.50
N THR A 122 -8.49 9.83 10.31
CA THR A 122 -7.80 8.52 10.34
C THR A 122 -7.10 8.28 11.68
N THR A 123 -6.36 9.29 12.17
CA THR A 123 -5.57 9.14 13.40
C THR A 123 -6.42 8.98 14.66
N GLN A 124 -7.63 9.56 14.70
CA GLN A 124 -8.53 9.40 15.84
C GLN A 124 -9.10 7.97 15.94
N PRO A 125 -9.70 7.38 14.89
CA PRO A 125 -10.13 5.99 14.91
C PRO A 125 -9.00 5.00 15.24
N LEU A 126 -7.79 5.21 14.72
CA LEU A 126 -6.65 4.36 15.04
C LEU A 126 -6.35 4.33 16.56
N ARG A 127 -6.40 5.49 17.21
CA ARG A 127 -6.25 5.60 18.68
C ARG A 127 -7.39 4.92 19.43
N GLU A 128 -8.63 5.09 18.97
CA GLU A 128 -9.82 4.47 19.60
C GLU A 128 -9.80 2.94 19.49
N ILE A 129 -9.29 2.41 18.39
CA ILE A 129 -9.11 0.97 18.16
C ILE A 129 -7.87 0.43 18.91
N GLY A 130 -6.98 1.32 19.33
CA GLY A 130 -5.73 0.99 20.03
C GLY A 130 -4.57 0.60 19.11
N ILE A 131 -4.69 0.76 17.78
CA ILE A 131 -3.60 0.47 16.86
C ILE A 131 -2.55 1.57 16.98
N GLU A 132 -1.31 1.20 17.27
CA GLU A 132 -0.19 2.12 17.32
C GLU A 132 0.39 2.30 15.91
N VAL A 133 0.54 3.55 15.46
CA VAL A 133 1.17 3.86 14.17
C VAL A 133 2.66 4.02 14.38
N LEU A 134 3.46 3.23 13.67
CA LEU A 134 4.91 3.36 13.67
C LEU A 134 5.31 4.65 12.94
N PRO A 135 6.22 5.45 13.50
CA PRO A 135 6.72 6.63 12.81
C PRO A 135 7.51 6.21 11.57
N HIS A 136 7.13 6.76 10.43
CA HIS A 136 7.81 6.56 9.17
C HIS A 136 8.46 7.89 8.72
N PRO A 137 9.76 7.93 8.40
CA PRO A 137 10.40 9.14 7.90
C PRO A 137 9.88 9.50 6.49
N ALA A 138 9.85 10.80 6.18
CA ALA A 138 9.43 11.27 4.87
C ALA A 138 10.37 10.76 3.77
N TYR A 139 9.83 10.46 2.58
CA TYR A 139 10.58 10.05 1.39
C TYR A 139 11.55 8.87 1.65
N SER A 140 11.11 7.88 2.42
CA SER A 140 11.94 6.74 2.83
C SER A 140 11.40 5.40 2.30
N PRO A 141 11.28 5.26 0.96
CA PRO A 141 10.75 4.05 0.32
C PRO A 141 11.58 2.81 0.69
N ASN A 142 12.89 2.97 0.87
CA ASN A 142 13.81 1.92 1.30
C ASN A 142 13.55 1.37 2.71
N LEU A 143 12.70 2.02 3.51
CA LEU A 143 12.28 1.58 4.84
C LEU A 143 10.83 1.05 4.85
N ALA A 144 10.13 1.10 3.72
CA ALA A 144 8.79 0.59 3.57
C ALA A 144 8.83 -0.81 2.94
N PRO A 145 8.34 -1.86 3.60
CA PRO A 145 8.36 -3.22 3.05
C PRO A 145 7.49 -3.40 1.80
N CYS A 146 6.55 -2.47 1.57
CA CYS A 146 5.55 -2.54 0.50
C CYS A 146 5.90 -1.69 -0.72
N ASP A 147 7.00 -0.92 -0.67
CA ASP A 147 7.46 -0.10 -1.78
C ASP A 147 8.50 -0.88 -2.61
N PHE A 148 8.34 -0.88 -3.94
CA PHE A 148 9.03 -1.78 -4.88
C PHE A 148 9.74 -1.05 -6.02
#